data_AF-A0A359D128-F1
#
_entry.id   AF-A0A359D128-F1
#
_cell.length_a   1.000
_cell.length_b   1.000
_cell.length_c   1.000
_cell.angle_alpha   90.00
_cell.angle_beta   90.00
_cell.angle_gamma   90.00
#
_symmetry.space_group_name_H-M   'P 1'
#
loop_
_entity.id
_entity.type
_entity.pdbx_description
1 polymer ?
#
loop_
_entity_poly.entity_id
_entity_poly.type
_entity_poly.pdbx_seq_one_letter_code
_entity_poly.pdbx_strand_id
1 'polypeptide(L)'
;MKFFALLILAGICFLPVFSQTTEKYYSIDYSYTFSGMKSQDETEKINEEAMKLKNVVTSRVIFKSPEHKYAQLKLTVRAVNSTEEKNVSTPPAGPRELKRMLISLGYEPHELKQVLKEE
;
A
#
# COMPACT_ATOMS: atom_id res chain seq x y z
N MET A 1 11.47 -46.88 55.22
CA MET A 1 10.74 -46.08 54.21
C MET A 1 11.66 -44.98 53.72
N LYS A 2 12.10 -45.02 52.46
CA LYS A 2 13.01 -44.03 51.87
C LYS A 2 12.57 -43.74 50.42
N PHE A 3 12.09 -42.51 50.25
CA PHE A 3 12.17 -41.62 49.08
C PHE A 3 11.97 -42.22 47.68
N PHE A 4 10.76 -42.03 47.17
CA PHE A 4 10.49 -41.82 45.75
C PHE A 4 11.15 -40.50 45.32
N ALA A 5 12.24 -40.57 44.56
CA ALA A 5 12.77 -39.42 43.82
C ALA A 5 12.33 -39.57 42.36
N LEU A 6 11.27 -38.83 42.05
CA LEU A 6 10.64 -38.67 40.75
C LEU A 6 11.68 -38.19 39.73
N LEU A 7 12.04 -39.05 38.78
CA LEU A 7 12.84 -38.70 37.60
C LEU A 7 11.90 -38.08 36.56
N ILE A 8 11.54 -36.80 36.76
CA ILE A 8 10.95 -36.00 35.68
C ILE A 8 12.11 -35.64 34.75
N LEU A 9 12.33 -36.52 33.77
CA LEU A 9 13.15 -36.25 32.61
C LEU A 9 12.47 -35.07 31.89
N ALA A 10 13.00 -33.87 32.11
CA ALA A 10 12.55 -32.66 31.45
C ALA A 10 12.69 -32.86 29.94
N GLY A 11 11.55 -33.12 29.29
CA GLY A 11 11.42 -33.08 27.86
C GLY A 11 11.82 -31.68 27.42
N ILE A 12 13.02 -31.56 26.85
CA ILE A 12 13.42 -30.39 26.10
C ILE A 12 12.48 -30.36 24.90
N CYS A 13 11.39 -29.60 25.05
CA CYS A 13 10.55 -29.18 23.95
C CYS A 13 11.45 -28.40 22.98
N PHE A 14 11.97 -29.08 21.97
CA PHE A 14 12.39 -28.45 20.73
C PHE A 14 11.12 -27.86 20.11
N LEU A 15 10.74 -26.66 20.54
CA LEU A 15 9.83 -25.84 19.77
C LEU A 15 10.53 -25.61 18.43
N PRO A 16 9.96 -26.05 17.30
CA PRO A 16 10.42 -25.54 16.02
C PRO A 16 10.18 -24.04 16.09
N VAL A 17 11.26 -23.27 16.15
CA VAL A 17 11.21 -21.84 15.87
C VAL A 17 10.80 -21.79 14.41
N PHE A 18 9.49 -21.71 14.17
CA PHE A 18 8.97 -21.34 12.87
C PHE A 18 9.64 -20.02 12.54
N SER A 19 10.64 -20.09 11.65
CA SER A 19 11.15 -18.91 10.98
C SER A 19 9.92 -18.32 10.29
N GLN A 20 9.37 -17.27 10.90
CA GLN A 20 8.39 -16.44 10.23
C GLN A 20 9.12 -15.96 8.98
N THR A 21 8.73 -16.50 7.83
CA THR A 21 9.03 -15.89 6.54
C THR A 21 8.42 -14.50 6.60
N THR A 22 9.23 -13.52 7.00
CA THR A 22 8.88 -12.12 6.92
C THR A 22 8.84 -11.80 5.44
N GLU A 23 7.65 -11.84 4.87
CA GLU A 23 7.39 -11.29 3.54
C GLU A 23 7.98 -9.88 3.52
N LYS A 24 8.98 -9.66 2.66
CA LYS A 24 9.57 -8.35 2.50
C LYS A 24 8.61 -7.53 1.67
N TYR A 25 7.98 -6.55 2.28
CA TYR A 25 7.15 -5.58 1.57
C TYR A 25 8.01 -4.40 1.13
N TYR A 26 7.62 -3.78 0.03
CA TYR A 26 8.05 -2.45 -0.31
C TYR A 26 6.82 -1.56 -0.50
N SER A 27 7.00 -0.27 -0.29
CA SER A 27 5.98 0.72 -0.56
C SER A 27 6.39 1.61 -1.73
N ILE A 28 5.41 1.99 -2.54
CA ILE A 28 5.58 2.98 -3.61
C ILE A 28 4.71 4.17 -3.26
N ASP A 29 5.34 5.32 -3.04
CA ASP A 29 4.64 6.58 -2.91
C ASP A 29 4.46 7.21 -4.28
N TYR A 30 3.23 7.40 -4.70
CA TYR A 30 2.89 8.16 -5.89
C TYR A 30 2.41 9.56 -5.53
N SER A 31 2.77 10.52 -6.38
CA SER A 31 2.29 11.90 -6.34
C SER A 31 1.85 12.30 -7.74
N TYR A 32 0.55 12.29 -7.99
CA TYR A 32 -0.04 12.58 -9.30
C TYR A 32 -0.69 13.95 -9.28
N THR A 33 -0.17 14.88 -10.08
CA THR A 33 -0.77 16.20 -10.31
C THR A 33 -1.86 16.10 -11.39
N PHE A 34 -3.02 16.71 -11.15
CA PHE A 34 -4.16 16.75 -12.07
C PHE A 34 -4.92 18.09 -11.98
N SER A 35 -5.71 18.41 -13.00
CA SER A 35 -6.59 19.58 -13.03
C SER A 35 -8.07 19.19 -13.19
N GLY A 36 -8.95 20.19 -13.08
CA GLY A 36 -10.40 20.03 -13.28
C GLY A 36 -11.22 19.91 -11.99
N MET A 37 -10.57 19.96 -10.82
CA MET A 37 -11.28 20.05 -9.54
C MET A 37 -11.97 21.40 -9.37
N LYS A 38 -13.24 21.36 -8.96
CA LYS A 38 -14.07 22.56 -8.81
C LYS A 38 -14.26 22.99 -7.36
N SER A 39 -14.20 22.04 -6.43
CA SER A 39 -14.38 22.30 -5.01
C SER A 39 -13.58 21.33 -4.14
N GLN A 40 -13.45 21.68 -2.86
CA GLN A 40 -12.83 20.84 -1.85
C GLN A 40 -13.65 19.59 -1.51
N ASP A 41 -14.97 19.63 -1.74
CA ASP A 41 -15.87 18.50 -1.47
C ASP A 41 -15.60 17.31 -2.40
N GLU A 42 -15.00 17.56 -3.57
CA GLU A 42 -14.58 16.48 -4.49
C GLU A 42 -13.38 15.67 -3.97
N THR A 43 -12.65 16.18 -2.96
CA THR A 43 -11.48 15.48 -2.40
C THR A 43 -11.83 14.14 -1.80
N GLU A 44 -12.96 14.06 -1.10
CA GLU A 44 -13.43 12.83 -0.43
C GLU A 44 -13.70 11.74 -1.47
N LYS A 45 -14.45 12.08 -2.53
CA LYS A 45 -14.74 11.19 -3.65
C LYS A 45 -13.48 10.63 -4.32
N ILE A 46 -12.46 11.47 -4.55
CA ILE A 46 -11.19 11.03 -5.14
C ILE A 46 -10.47 10.07 -4.18
N ASN A 47 -10.42 10.38 -2.89
CA ASN A 47 -9.79 9.52 -1.90
C ASN A 47 -10.50 8.17 -1.79
N GLU A 48 -11.84 8.15 -1.75
CA GLU A 48 -12.62 6.92 -1.72
C GLU A 48 -12.34 6.02 -2.93
N GLU A 49 -12.32 6.59 -4.15
CA GLU A 49 -12.00 5.83 -5.36
C GLU A 49 -10.54 5.36 -5.37
N ALA A 50 -9.60 6.17 -4.88
CA ALA A 50 -8.19 5.79 -4.78
C ALA A 50 -8.00 4.62 -3.81
N MET A 51 -8.71 4.61 -2.68
CA MET A 51 -8.64 3.52 -1.70
C MET A 51 -9.23 2.20 -2.22
N LYS A 52 -10.06 2.22 -3.28
CA LYS A 52 -10.54 1.00 -3.96
C LYS A 52 -9.49 0.37 -4.86
N LEU A 53 -8.41 1.09 -5.20
CA LEU A 53 -7.34 0.56 -6.04
C LEU A 53 -6.50 -0.47 -5.28
N LYS A 54 -5.99 -1.45 -6.02
CA LYS A 54 -5.29 -2.60 -5.46
C LYS A 54 -4.07 -2.17 -4.64
N ASN A 55 -4.06 -2.60 -3.37
CA ASN A 55 -2.99 -2.40 -2.39
C ASN A 55 -2.67 -0.94 -2.07
N VAL A 56 -3.58 0.00 -2.32
CA VAL A 56 -3.47 1.36 -1.79
C VAL A 56 -3.71 1.34 -0.29
N VAL A 57 -2.79 1.91 0.48
CA VAL A 57 -2.83 1.97 1.94
C VAL A 57 -3.20 3.35 2.44
N THR A 58 -2.75 4.38 1.72
CA THR A 58 -3.05 5.77 2.04
C THR A 58 -3.43 6.52 0.77
N SER A 59 -4.35 7.48 0.91
CA SER A 59 -4.70 8.44 -0.12
C SER A 59 -4.95 9.80 0.49
N ARG A 60 -4.42 10.84 -0.15
CA ARG A 60 -4.67 12.23 0.22
C ARG A 60 -4.57 13.15 -0.99
N VAL A 61 -5.59 13.96 -1.21
CA VAL A 61 -5.56 15.08 -2.16
C VAL A 61 -5.03 16.34 -1.48
N ILE A 62 -4.15 17.06 -2.16
CA ILE A 62 -3.59 18.35 -1.74
C ILE A 62 -3.77 19.37 -2.86
N PHE A 63 -4.41 20.49 -2.57
CA PHE A 63 -4.51 21.60 -3.51
C PHE A 63 -3.16 22.29 -3.68
N LYS A 64 -2.74 22.49 -4.93
CA LYS A 64 -1.46 23.12 -5.26
C LYS A 64 -1.58 24.58 -5.66
N SER A 65 -2.77 25.05 -5.98
CA SER A 65 -3.03 26.42 -6.41
C SER A 65 -4.20 27.03 -5.66
N PRO A 66 -4.12 28.32 -5.26
CA PRO A 66 -5.24 29.04 -4.66
C PRO A 66 -6.44 29.17 -5.60
N GLU A 67 -6.24 29.11 -6.92
CA GLU A 67 -7.32 29.11 -7.92
C GLU A 67 -7.96 27.73 -8.16
N HIS A 68 -7.60 26.70 -7.38
CA HIS A 68 -8.06 25.31 -7.55
C HIS A 68 -7.80 24.68 -8.93
N LYS A 69 -7.03 25.32 -9.81
CA LYS A 69 -6.66 24.79 -11.13
C LYS A 69 -5.93 23.46 -11.06
N TYR A 70 -5.10 23.27 -10.04
CA TYR A 70 -4.30 22.06 -9.87
C TYR A 70 -4.41 21.46 -8.47
N ALA A 71 -4.54 20.15 -8.43
CA ALA A 71 -4.49 19.33 -7.24
C ALA A 71 -3.46 18.21 -7.42
N GLN A 72 -3.01 17.65 -6.30
CA GLN A 72 -2.07 16.54 -6.26
C GLN A 72 -2.66 15.42 -5.42
N LEU A 73 -2.83 14.24 -6.01
CA LEU A 73 -3.19 13.01 -5.33
C LEU A 73 -1.89 12.35 -4.86
N LYS A 74 -1.71 12.26 -3.56
CA LYS A 74 -0.64 11.50 -2.91
C LYS A 74 -1.19 10.19 -2.40
N LEU A 75 -0.52 9.10 -2.71
CA LEU A 75 -0.98 7.77 -2.32
C LEU A 75 0.21 6.83 -2.10
N THR A 76 0.08 5.92 -1.16
CA THR A 76 1.07 4.88 -0.87
C THR A 76 0.50 3.53 -1.26
N VAL A 77 1.20 2.80 -2.13
CA VAL A 77 0.85 1.45 -2.55
C VAL A 77 1.81 0.47 -1.92
N ARG A 78 1.32 -0.60 -1.31
CA ARG A 78 2.16 -1.71 -0.84
C ARG A 78 2.28 -2.80 -1.89
N ALA A 79 3.48 -3.33 -2.02
CA ALA A 79 3.78 -4.41 -2.93
C ALA A 79 4.69 -5.43 -2.25
N VAL A 80 4.50 -6.70 -2.59
CA VAL A 80 5.28 -7.79 -2.02
C VAL A 80 6.52 -7.98 -2.88
N ASN A 81 7.68 -8.03 -2.25
CA ASN A 81 8.94 -8.36 -2.90
C ASN A 81 9.08 -9.88 -2.94
N SER A 82 8.21 -10.54 -3.71
CA SER A 82 8.25 -11.99 -3.83
C SER A 82 9.16 -12.37 -4.98
N THR A 83 10.29 -12.97 -4.66
CA THR A 83 11.12 -13.74 -5.61
C THR A 83 10.50 -15.11 -5.92
N GLU A 84 9.36 -15.49 -5.31
CA GLU A 84 8.82 -16.87 -5.37
C GLU A 84 7.33 -17.04 -5.76
N GLU A 85 6.50 -16.01 -5.90
CA GLU A 85 5.07 -16.19 -6.17
C GLU A 85 4.73 -16.19 -7.66
N LYS A 86 4.66 -17.40 -8.21
CA LYS A 86 3.91 -17.76 -9.43
C LYS A 86 2.39 -17.44 -9.36
N ASN A 87 1.89 -16.80 -8.30
CA ASN A 87 0.46 -16.65 -8.01
C ASN A 87 -0.01 -15.22 -7.66
N VAL A 88 0.76 -14.17 -7.91
CA VAL A 88 0.21 -12.80 -7.83
C VAL A 88 -0.48 -12.48 -9.16
N SER A 89 -1.76 -12.86 -9.27
CA SER A 89 -2.55 -12.75 -10.51
C SER A 89 -2.79 -11.32 -11.03
N THR A 90 -2.32 -10.28 -10.31
CA THR A 90 -2.38 -8.90 -10.79
C THR A 90 -1.34 -8.04 -10.09
N PRO A 91 -0.58 -7.19 -10.82
CA PRO A 91 0.33 -6.23 -10.20
C PRO A 91 -0.42 -5.25 -9.27
N PRO A 92 0.26 -4.66 -8.27
CA PRO A 92 -0.31 -3.59 -7.45
C PRO A 92 -0.73 -2.40 -8.32
N ALA A 93 -1.59 -1.50 -7.80
CA ALA A 93 -2.02 -0.33 -8.55
C ALA A 93 -0.81 0.51 -9.00
N GLY A 94 -0.68 0.70 -10.30
CA GLY A 94 0.44 1.41 -10.90
C GLY A 94 0.02 2.73 -11.57
N PRO A 95 0.95 3.37 -12.28
CA PRO A 95 0.71 4.63 -13.00
C PRO A 95 -0.52 4.62 -13.90
N ARG A 96 -0.78 3.48 -14.56
CA ARG A 96 -1.86 3.32 -15.53
C ARG A 96 -3.23 3.31 -14.85
N GLU A 97 -3.34 2.59 -13.74
CA GLU A 97 -4.57 2.49 -12.95
C GLU A 97 -4.92 3.84 -12.35
N LEU A 98 -3.94 4.55 -11.80
CA LEU A 98 -4.10 5.89 -11.25
C LEU A 98 -4.57 6.89 -12.32
N LYS A 99 -3.93 6.87 -13.51
CA LYS A 99 -4.33 7.72 -14.63
C LYS A 99 -5.76 7.43 -15.07
N ARG A 100 -6.13 6.16 -15.19
CA ARG A 100 -7.49 5.74 -15.58
C ARG A 100 -8.54 6.18 -14.56
N MET A 101 -8.26 6.01 -13.28
CA MET A 101 -9.14 6.45 -12.21
C MET A 101 -9.41 7.96 -12.32
N LEU A 102 -8.37 8.78 -12.41
CA LEU A 102 -8.52 10.24 -12.55
C LEU A 102 -9.35 10.63 -13.78
N ILE A 103 -9.09 10.01 -14.94
CA ILE A 103 -9.86 10.26 -16.17
C ILE A 103 -11.32 9.83 -16.01
N SER A 104 -11.59 8.68 -15.39
CA SER A 104 -12.97 8.20 -15.16
C SER A 104 -13.78 9.11 -14.26
N LEU A 105 -13.10 9.86 -13.39
CA LEU A 105 -13.70 10.88 -12.53
C LEU A 105 -13.85 12.25 -13.22
N GLY A 106 -13.37 12.39 -14.46
CA GLY A 106 -13.44 13.63 -15.23
C GLY A 106 -12.28 14.60 -14.99
N TYR A 107 -11.18 14.14 -14.39
CA TYR A 107 -9.99 14.95 -14.15
C TYR A 107 -8.94 14.75 -15.24
N GLU A 108 -8.14 15.79 -15.46
CA GLU A 108 -7.07 15.77 -16.46
C GLU A 108 -5.71 15.53 -15.78
N PRO A 109 -5.05 14.37 -16.02
CA PRO A 109 -3.78 14.04 -15.39
C PRO A 109 -2.59 14.71 -16.10
N HIS A 110 -1.66 15.30 -15.33
CA HIS A 110 -0.51 16.03 -15.85
C HIS A 110 0.82 15.31 -15.62
N GLU A 111 1.24 15.24 -14.36
CA GLU A 111 2.57 14.77 -13.97
C GLU A 111 2.45 13.71 -12.88
N LEU A 112 3.17 12.60 -13.02
CA LEU A 112 3.30 11.58 -11.99
C LEU A 112 4.74 11.51 -11.49
N LYS A 113 4.91 11.60 -10.16
CA LYS A 113 6.16 11.25 -9.48
C LYS A 113 5.95 9.97 -8.68
N GLN A 114 6.96 9.11 -8.66
CA GLN A 114 6.96 7.86 -7.92
C GLN A 114 8.24 7.73 -7.09
N VAL A 115 8.13 7.22 -5.87
CA VAL A 115 9.25 6.96 -4.96
C VAL A 115 9.11 5.57 -4.39
N LEU A 116 10.08 4.70 -4.64
CA LEU A 116 10.17 3.38 -4.05
C LEU A 116 10.78 3.48 -2.65
N LYS A 117 10.18 2.80 -1.67
CA LYS A 117 10.65 2.69 -0.30
C LYS A 117 10.71 1.22 0.09
N GLU A 118 11.89 0.77 0.47
CA GLU A 118 12.08 -0.56 1.05
C GLU A 118 11.73 -0.47 2.55
N GLU A 119 10.89 -1.40 3.05
CA GLU A 119 10.58 -1.55 4.48
C GLU A 119 11.58 -2.52 5.16
#